data_AF-A0A1V0RUX6-F1
#
_entry.id   AF-A0A1V0RUX6-F1
#
_cell.length_a   1.000
_cell.length_b   1.000
_cell.length_c   1.000
_cell.angle_alpha   90.00
_cell.angle_beta   90.00
_cell.angle_gamma   90.00
#
_symmetry.space_group_name_H-M   'P 1'
#
loop_
_entity.id
_entity.type
_entity.pdbx_description
1 polymer ?
#
loop_
_entity_poly.entity_id
_entity_poly.type
_entity_poly.pdbx_seq_one_letter_code
_entity_poly.pdbx_strand_id
1 'polypeptide(L)'
;MLSRIWSTLSGLTERQGADEMTEMQWQDSVLGELVCGRPHGDAKADKTLQHLSRTINTFSTKGVRYLQEEFSDESKYFSAFCARVVLENSSAAIVGRLDPFRLLYLNEFQSQPSFEHGAPAKSGFRWQGDVMNPDKPLGQDRIWSSDVDIAKISRSLFSEHFDHLIWRPAYSELLDQIQNSGRDEFEELISIEPEAFVPRMRGELGRLYSSLSKGVHWDFFNSAIEYDESSIKANLQDLFSRVSILGLTSHFIPTAYSSLMPDDAFDIYAQMRSHVS
;
A
#
# COMPACT_ATOMS: atom_id res chain seq x y z
N MET A 1 21.75 50.98 -48.15
CA MET A 1 20.65 50.01 -48.09
C MET A 1 20.83 49.04 -46.91
N LEU A 2 21.22 49.56 -45.73
CA LEU A 2 21.42 48.83 -44.48
C LEU A 2 21.29 49.84 -43.31
N SER A 3 20.11 50.43 -43.14
CA SER A 3 19.79 51.29 -41.98
C SER A 3 18.28 51.37 -41.67
N ARG A 4 17.51 50.36 -42.10
CA ARG A 4 16.04 50.28 -41.92
C ARG A 4 15.56 48.92 -41.38
N ILE A 5 16.36 48.28 -40.52
CA ILE A 5 15.98 47.03 -39.82
C ILE A 5 16.21 47.16 -38.30
N TRP A 6 16.17 48.38 -37.76
CA TRP A 6 16.38 48.63 -36.32
C TRP A 6 15.39 49.66 -35.76
N SER A 7 14.12 49.56 -36.16
CA SER A 7 13.03 50.37 -35.59
C SER A 7 11.71 49.59 -35.43
N THR A 8 11.77 48.26 -35.34
CA THR A 8 10.59 47.40 -35.13
C THR A 8 10.77 46.43 -33.97
N LEU A 9 11.64 46.76 -33.00
CA LEU A 9 11.93 45.94 -31.81
C LEU A 9 11.97 46.76 -30.51
N SER A 10 11.12 47.78 -30.40
CA SER A 10 11.04 48.62 -29.18
C SER A 10 9.61 49.03 -28.83
N GLY A 11 8.67 48.09 -28.91
CA GLY A 11 7.25 48.37 -28.64
C GLY A 11 6.42 47.12 -28.35
N LEU A 12 6.88 46.25 -27.46
CA LEU A 12 6.07 45.21 -26.80
C LEU A 12 6.60 44.97 -25.38
N THR A 13 6.69 46.04 -24.59
CA THR A 13 6.74 45.96 -23.13
C THR A 13 5.34 46.24 -22.62
N GLU A 14 4.51 45.20 -22.51
CA GLU A 14 3.39 45.05 -21.56
C GLU A 14 2.55 43.85 -21.99
N ARG A 15 2.86 42.69 -21.41
CA ARG A 15 1.87 41.73 -20.92
C ARG A 15 2.56 40.97 -19.78
N GLN A 16 2.42 41.56 -18.59
CA GLN A 16 2.50 40.81 -17.34
C GLN A 16 1.46 39.68 -17.42
N GLY A 17 1.89 38.48 -17.08
CA GLY A 17 1.11 37.26 -17.15
C GLY A 17 2.02 36.04 -17.19
N ALA A 18 3.10 36.06 -16.41
CA ALA A 18 3.95 34.90 -16.15
C ALA A 18 3.92 34.68 -14.64
N ASP A 19 3.65 33.43 -14.28
CA ASP A 19 3.89 32.82 -12.97
C ASP A 19 3.29 33.48 -11.74
N GLU A 20 2.05 33.11 -11.46
CA GLU A 20 1.72 32.56 -10.13
C GLU A 20 0.87 31.30 -10.33
N MET A 21 1.48 30.22 -10.88
CA MET A 21 1.03 28.89 -10.48
C MET A 21 1.39 28.77 -9.01
N THR A 22 0.43 29.01 -8.12
CA THR A 22 0.58 28.66 -6.71
C THR A 22 1.02 27.21 -6.68
N GLU A 23 2.29 26.97 -6.32
CA GLU A 23 2.83 25.63 -6.15
C GLU A 23 1.99 25.00 -5.05
N MET A 24 0.99 24.22 -5.45
CA MET A 24 0.08 23.61 -4.50
C MET A 24 0.94 22.68 -3.66
N GLN A 25 1.15 23.07 -2.40
CA GLN A 25 2.01 22.35 -1.49
C GLN A 25 1.30 21.04 -1.13
N TRP A 26 1.53 20.04 -1.96
CA TRP A 26 0.99 18.70 -1.77
C TRP A 26 1.52 18.15 -0.45
N GLN A 27 0.61 17.76 0.43
CA GLN A 27 1.00 16.98 1.59
C GLN A 27 1.47 15.61 1.12
N ASP A 28 2.64 15.20 1.62
CA ASP A 28 3.10 13.83 1.42
C ASP A 28 2.08 12.86 1.99
N SER A 29 1.89 11.73 1.30
CA SER A 29 1.06 10.65 1.79
C SER A 29 1.59 10.12 3.12
N VAL A 30 0.67 9.82 4.04
CA VAL A 30 0.97 9.26 5.36
C VAL A 30 0.80 7.73 5.43
N LEU A 31 0.54 7.09 4.28
CA LEU A 31 0.24 5.65 4.20
C LEU A 31 1.37 4.77 4.74
N GLY A 32 2.62 5.16 4.50
CA GLY A 32 3.80 4.47 4.99
C GLY A 32 3.90 4.48 6.51
N GLU A 33 3.47 5.55 7.19
CA GLU A 33 3.40 5.56 8.67
C GLU A 33 2.25 4.67 9.15
N LEU A 34 1.09 4.74 8.49
CA LEU A 34 -0.03 3.86 8.82
C LEU A 34 0.30 2.38 8.67
N VAL A 35 1.08 2.01 7.66
CA VAL A 35 1.38 0.60 7.37
C VAL A 35 2.59 0.10 8.17
N CYS A 36 3.65 0.92 8.29
CA CYS A 36 4.89 0.52 8.96
C CYS A 36 4.88 0.84 10.47
N GLY A 37 3.93 1.64 10.94
CA GLY A 37 3.94 2.22 12.28
C GLY A 37 5.05 3.25 12.48
N ARG A 38 5.44 3.47 13.74
CA ARG A 38 6.46 4.49 14.10
C ARG A 38 7.75 3.85 14.66
N PRO A 39 8.63 3.33 13.79
CA PRO A 39 9.89 2.72 14.23
C PRO A 39 10.85 3.77 14.80
N HIS A 40 11.15 3.67 16.09
CA HIS A 40 11.83 4.71 16.86
C HIS A 40 13.32 4.45 17.19
N GLY A 41 13.89 3.35 16.72
CA GLY A 41 15.25 2.95 17.07
C GLY A 41 16.20 2.82 15.89
N ASP A 42 17.43 2.48 16.26
CA ASP A 42 18.53 2.18 15.34
C ASP A 42 18.60 0.69 14.94
N ALA A 43 17.63 -0.10 15.40
CA ALA A 43 17.57 -1.53 15.11
C ALA A 43 17.43 -1.77 13.59
N LYS A 44 17.96 -2.89 13.11
CA LYS A 44 17.87 -3.25 11.68
C LYS A 44 16.42 -3.33 11.20
N ALA A 45 15.51 -3.83 12.05
CA ALA A 45 14.08 -3.89 11.76
C ALA A 45 13.50 -2.47 11.57
N ASP A 46 13.83 -1.53 12.46
CA ASP A 46 13.40 -0.13 12.37
C ASP A 46 13.87 0.51 11.07
N LYS A 47 15.16 0.37 10.73
CA LYS A 47 15.73 0.91 9.49
C LYS A 47 15.06 0.35 8.24
N THR A 48 14.70 -0.94 8.28
CA THR A 48 14.01 -1.60 7.16
C THR A 48 12.57 -1.08 7.04
N LEU A 49 11.82 -0.95 8.16
CA LEU A 49 10.48 -0.36 8.15
C LEU A 49 10.48 1.11 7.76
N GLN A 50 11.46 1.90 8.18
CA GLN A 50 11.65 3.29 7.74
C GLN A 50 11.95 3.38 6.23
N HIS A 51 12.70 2.41 5.68
CA HIS A 51 12.92 2.34 4.24
C HIS A 51 11.61 2.00 3.49
N LEU A 52 10.88 0.97 3.94
CA LEU A 52 9.60 0.60 3.34
C LEU A 52 8.58 1.76 3.44
N SER A 53 8.49 2.43 4.59
CA SER A 53 7.61 3.58 4.82
C SER A 53 7.90 4.72 3.84
N ARG A 54 9.17 5.10 3.64
CA ARG A 54 9.57 6.11 2.66
C ARG A 54 9.22 5.70 1.22
N THR A 55 9.45 4.43 0.87
CA THR A 55 9.09 3.91 -0.45
C THR A 55 7.58 3.97 -0.65
N ILE A 56 6.79 3.49 0.31
CA ILE A 56 5.32 3.55 0.29
C ILE A 56 4.87 4.99 0.10
N ASN A 57 5.33 5.93 0.94
CA ASN A 57 4.95 7.35 0.87
C ASN A 57 5.31 7.99 -0.48
N THR A 58 6.48 7.67 -1.04
CA THR A 58 6.91 8.20 -2.33
C THR A 58 5.92 7.81 -3.44
N PHE A 59 5.58 6.51 -3.51
CA PHE A 59 4.71 6.01 -4.57
C PHE A 59 3.22 6.27 -4.30
N SER A 60 2.78 6.32 -3.05
CA SER A 60 1.40 6.69 -2.70
C SER A 60 1.15 8.17 -2.91
N THR A 61 2.11 9.06 -2.61
CA THR A 61 2.01 10.49 -2.95
C THR A 61 1.80 10.68 -4.45
N LYS A 62 2.59 9.98 -5.28
CA LYS A 62 2.44 10.04 -6.73
C LYS A 62 1.11 9.45 -7.20
N GLY A 63 0.66 8.35 -6.61
CA GLY A 63 -0.65 7.76 -6.92
C GLY A 63 -1.83 8.64 -6.50
N VAL A 64 -1.75 9.35 -5.37
CA VAL A 64 -2.77 10.33 -4.93
C VAL A 64 -2.83 11.50 -5.91
N ARG A 65 -1.69 12.00 -6.40
CA ARG A 65 -1.68 13.01 -7.46
C ARG A 65 -2.41 12.54 -8.72
N TYR A 66 -2.13 11.31 -9.18
CA TYR A 66 -2.85 10.73 -10.32
C TYR A 66 -4.36 10.55 -10.09
N LEU A 67 -4.79 10.42 -8.83
CA LEU A 67 -6.21 10.36 -8.48
C LEU A 67 -6.87 11.74 -8.59
N GLN A 68 -6.18 12.80 -8.16
CA GLN A 68 -6.74 14.14 -7.97
C GLN A 68 -6.54 15.07 -9.17
N GLU A 69 -5.46 14.90 -9.94
CA GLU A 69 -5.14 15.74 -11.09
C GLU A 69 -5.90 15.32 -12.36
N GLU A 70 -5.81 16.18 -13.38
CA GLU A 70 -6.30 15.87 -14.72
C GLU A 70 -5.53 14.68 -15.31
N PHE A 71 -6.25 13.79 -15.99
CA PHE A 71 -5.67 12.59 -16.55
C PHE A 71 -4.66 12.92 -17.65
N SER A 72 -3.43 12.45 -17.46
CA SER A 72 -2.30 12.67 -18.36
C SER A 72 -1.75 11.35 -18.90
N ASP A 73 -0.98 11.41 -19.98
CA ASP A 73 -0.23 10.26 -20.49
C ASP A 73 0.66 9.64 -19.40
N GLU A 74 1.30 10.45 -18.56
CA GLU A 74 2.10 9.94 -17.45
C GLU A 74 1.24 9.12 -16.47
N SER A 75 0.07 9.65 -16.09
CA SER A 75 -0.86 8.93 -15.21
C SER A 75 -1.33 7.61 -15.84
N LYS A 76 -1.57 7.58 -17.15
CA LYS A 76 -1.94 6.38 -17.89
C LYS A 76 -0.88 5.28 -17.81
N TYR A 77 0.39 5.64 -17.99
CA TYR A 77 1.48 4.67 -18.06
C TYR A 77 2.05 4.28 -16.69
N PHE A 78 2.07 5.20 -15.71
CA PHE A 78 2.80 5.00 -14.46
C PHE A 78 1.92 4.78 -13.23
N SER A 79 0.61 5.02 -13.29
CA SER A 79 -0.29 4.82 -12.15
C SER A 79 -0.31 3.36 -11.69
N ALA A 80 -0.42 2.42 -12.62
CA ALA A 80 -0.44 0.99 -12.30
C ALA A 80 0.87 0.53 -11.63
N PHE A 81 2.01 1.09 -12.07
CA PHE A 81 3.30 0.85 -11.42
C PHE A 81 3.33 1.38 -9.99
N CYS A 82 2.97 2.65 -9.77
CA CYS A 82 2.95 3.24 -8.43
C CYS A 82 2.02 2.46 -7.49
N ALA A 83 0.81 2.16 -7.96
CA ALA A 83 -0.18 1.37 -7.24
C ALA A 83 0.36 -0.02 -6.87
N ARG A 84 1.05 -0.68 -7.80
CA ARG A 84 1.60 -2.00 -7.55
C ARG A 84 2.74 -1.98 -6.53
N VAL A 85 3.64 -1.01 -6.64
CA VAL A 85 4.73 -0.83 -5.67
C VAL A 85 4.16 -0.59 -4.27
N VAL A 86 3.13 0.27 -4.14
CA VAL A 86 2.44 0.50 -2.86
C VAL A 86 1.84 -0.79 -2.31
N LEU A 87 1.10 -1.55 -3.13
CA LEU A 87 0.46 -2.79 -2.71
C LEU A 87 1.46 -3.82 -2.16
N GLU A 88 2.53 -4.06 -2.91
CA GLU A 88 3.54 -5.06 -2.56
C GLU A 88 4.36 -4.64 -1.34
N ASN A 89 4.82 -3.39 -1.30
CA ASN A 89 5.62 -2.90 -0.16
C ASN A 89 4.78 -2.77 1.11
N SER A 90 3.50 -2.43 0.99
CA SER A 90 2.63 -2.37 2.16
C SER A 90 2.37 -3.77 2.71
N SER A 91 2.14 -4.75 1.83
CA SER A 91 2.00 -6.15 2.23
C SER A 91 3.30 -6.69 2.85
N ALA A 92 4.46 -6.37 2.27
CA ALA A 92 5.77 -6.74 2.81
C ALA A 92 6.05 -6.11 4.18
N ALA A 93 5.67 -4.85 4.38
CA ALA A 93 5.78 -4.15 5.66
C ALA A 93 4.92 -4.83 6.73
N ILE A 94 3.66 -5.16 6.44
CA ILE A 94 2.77 -5.82 7.40
C ILE A 94 3.28 -7.24 7.70
N VAL A 95 3.65 -8.03 6.68
CA VAL A 95 4.29 -9.34 6.89
C VAL A 95 5.53 -9.20 7.77
N GLY A 96 6.37 -8.20 7.53
CA GLY A 96 7.56 -7.93 8.33
C GLY A 96 7.26 -7.51 9.77
N ARG A 97 6.15 -6.81 10.02
CA ARG A 97 5.70 -6.47 11.38
C ARG A 97 5.17 -7.69 12.14
N LEU A 98 4.50 -8.61 11.45
CA LEU A 98 3.97 -9.85 12.03
C LEU A 98 5.03 -10.96 12.16
N ASP A 99 6.07 -10.90 11.34
CA ASP A 99 7.24 -11.78 11.41
C ASP A 99 8.56 -10.98 11.28
N PRO A 100 8.98 -10.26 12.34
CA PRO A 100 10.19 -9.44 12.31
C PRO A 100 11.46 -10.23 11.99
N PHE A 101 11.49 -11.53 12.31
CA PHE A 101 12.60 -12.39 11.92
C PHE A 101 12.74 -12.46 10.39
N ARG A 102 11.64 -12.58 9.65
CA ARG A 102 11.68 -12.63 8.18
C ARG A 102 12.17 -11.31 7.59
N LEU A 103 11.76 -10.18 8.16
CA LEU A 103 12.25 -8.85 7.77
C LEU A 103 13.77 -8.74 7.97
N LEU A 104 14.26 -9.12 9.16
CA LEU A 104 15.69 -9.10 9.49
C LEU A 104 16.51 -10.04 8.62
N TYR A 105 16.00 -11.25 8.37
CA TYR A 105 16.63 -12.23 7.51
C TYR A 105 16.78 -11.71 6.08
N LEU A 106 15.72 -11.12 5.51
CA LEU A 106 15.75 -10.54 4.17
C LEU A 106 16.76 -9.40 4.07
N ASN A 107 16.76 -8.50 5.05
CA ASN A 107 17.73 -7.39 5.11
C ASN A 107 19.18 -7.90 5.13
N GLU A 108 19.46 -8.90 5.98
CA GLU A 108 20.80 -9.49 6.09
C GLU A 108 21.19 -10.24 4.82
N PHE A 109 20.28 -11.01 4.24
CA PHE A 109 20.49 -11.75 3.00
C PHE A 109 20.81 -10.83 1.82
N GLN A 110 20.09 -9.72 1.69
CA GLN A 110 20.32 -8.72 0.63
C GLN A 110 21.60 -7.91 0.84
N SER A 111 22.13 -7.87 2.06
CA SER A 111 23.39 -7.19 2.38
C SER A 111 24.64 -8.07 2.11
N GLN A 112 24.46 -9.35 1.77
CA GLN A 112 25.59 -10.25 1.51
C GLN A 112 26.26 -9.91 0.17
N PRO A 113 27.60 -10.01 0.07
CA PRO A 113 28.32 -9.78 -1.20
C PRO A 113 27.91 -10.71 -2.34
N SER A 114 27.35 -11.87 -2.00
CA SER A 114 26.84 -12.86 -2.97
C SER A 114 25.41 -12.58 -3.44
N PHE A 115 24.79 -11.47 -3.03
CA PHE A 115 23.44 -11.13 -3.46
C PHE A 115 23.44 -10.70 -4.93
N GLU A 116 22.69 -11.43 -5.76
CA GLU A 116 22.58 -11.17 -7.20
C GLU A 116 21.30 -10.38 -7.50
N HIS A 117 21.42 -9.18 -8.09
CA HIS A 117 20.27 -8.36 -8.48
C HIS A 117 19.52 -8.89 -9.71
N GLY A 118 20.12 -9.80 -10.49
CA GLY A 118 19.57 -10.29 -11.77
C GLY A 118 18.68 -11.52 -11.65
N ALA A 119 18.62 -12.17 -10.49
CA ALA A 119 17.84 -13.40 -10.29
C ALA A 119 16.94 -13.27 -9.06
N PRO A 120 15.65 -13.68 -9.15
CA PRO A 120 14.77 -13.66 -8.01
C PRO A 120 15.26 -14.65 -6.94
N ALA A 121 15.61 -14.13 -5.78
CA ALA A 121 16.02 -14.96 -4.65
C ALA A 121 14.88 -15.89 -4.22
N LYS A 122 15.20 -17.14 -3.89
CA LYS A 122 14.23 -18.10 -3.35
C LYS A 122 13.65 -17.63 -2.01
N SER A 123 14.47 -16.98 -1.21
CA SER A 123 14.12 -16.42 0.09
C SER A 123 13.40 -15.08 0.03
N GLY A 124 13.41 -14.40 -1.12
CA GLY A 124 12.83 -13.06 -1.27
C GLY A 124 11.34 -13.01 -0.95
N PHE A 125 10.84 -11.80 -0.68
CA PHE A 125 9.40 -11.56 -0.53
C PHE A 125 8.65 -11.94 -1.80
N ARG A 126 7.50 -12.60 -1.66
CA ARG A 126 6.66 -13.07 -2.77
C ARG A 126 5.19 -12.87 -2.45
N TRP A 127 4.46 -12.30 -3.41
CA TRP A 127 3.00 -12.20 -3.31
C TRP A 127 2.35 -13.56 -3.03
N GLN A 128 2.70 -14.58 -3.82
CA GLN A 128 2.32 -15.95 -3.55
C GLN A 128 3.28 -16.55 -2.53
N GLY A 129 2.74 -17.04 -1.41
CA GLY A 129 3.51 -17.62 -0.30
C GLY A 129 3.62 -16.68 0.89
N ASP A 130 3.97 -15.41 0.73
CA ASP A 130 4.04 -14.47 1.87
C ASP A 130 2.74 -13.71 2.11
N VAL A 131 1.98 -13.39 1.05
CA VAL A 131 0.71 -12.65 1.17
C VAL A 131 -0.48 -13.59 0.98
N MET A 132 -0.50 -14.25 -0.17
CA MET A 132 -1.53 -15.20 -0.55
C MET A 132 -1.08 -16.62 -0.22
N ASN A 133 -1.95 -17.39 0.45
CA ASN A 133 -1.72 -18.82 0.64
C ASN A 133 -1.85 -19.51 -0.73
N PRO A 134 -0.79 -20.12 -1.29
CA PRO A 134 -0.86 -20.79 -2.59
C PRO A 134 -1.63 -22.11 -2.52
N ASP A 135 -1.75 -22.68 -1.32
CA ASP A 135 -2.44 -23.94 -1.10
C ASP A 135 -3.96 -23.75 -0.99
N LYS A 136 -4.69 -24.83 -1.26
CA LYS A 136 -6.15 -24.81 -1.14
C LYS A 136 -6.53 -24.54 0.32
N PRO A 137 -7.46 -23.61 0.59
CA PRO A 137 -7.97 -23.36 1.93
C PRO A 137 -8.37 -24.65 2.64
N LEU A 138 -7.80 -24.86 3.82
CA LEU A 138 -8.29 -25.88 4.74
C LEU A 138 -9.65 -25.41 5.29
N GLY A 139 -10.59 -26.32 5.48
CA GLY A 139 -11.83 -25.99 6.20
C GLY A 139 -11.52 -25.61 7.65
N GLN A 140 -12.37 -24.79 8.29
CA GLN A 140 -12.14 -24.31 9.66
C GLN A 140 -11.91 -25.44 10.68
N ASP A 141 -12.60 -26.58 10.54
CA ASP A 141 -12.40 -27.73 11.44
C ASP A 141 -11.05 -28.44 11.22
N ARG A 142 -10.43 -28.24 10.04
CA ARG A 142 -9.19 -28.93 9.66
C ARG A 142 -7.93 -28.14 9.97
N ILE A 143 -8.01 -26.82 10.16
CA ILE A 143 -6.82 -26.01 10.50
C ILE A 143 -6.26 -26.34 11.89
N TRP A 144 -7.08 -26.92 12.78
CA TRP A 144 -6.71 -27.32 14.13
C TRP A 144 -6.62 -28.85 14.33
N SER A 145 -6.63 -29.64 13.26
CA SER A 145 -6.50 -31.09 13.37
C SER A 145 -5.09 -31.47 13.87
N SER A 146 -5.01 -32.49 14.73
CA SER A 146 -3.74 -33.06 15.19
C SER A 146 -2.88 -33.65 14.06
N ASP A 147 -3.49 -33.90 12.90
CA ASP A 147 -2.81 -34.43 11.72
C ASP A 147 -2.14 -33.33 10.87
N VAL A 148 -2.33 -32.05 11.23
CA VAL A 148 -1.66 -30.93 10.55
C VAL A 148 -0.19 -30.88 10.99
N ASP A 149 0.69 -31.17 10.03
CA ASP A 149 2.13 -30.95 10.20
C ASP A 149 2.42 -29.45 10.40
N ILE A 150 3.09 -29.11 11.49
CA ILE A 150 3.46 -27.73 11.83
C ILE A 150 4.26 -27.06 10.72
N ALA A 151 5.08 -27.82 9.98
CA ALA A 151 5.87 -27.30 8.87
C ALA A 151 5.01 -26.90 7.66
N LYS A 152 3.76 -27.37 7.60
CA LYS A 152 2.77 -27.05 6.55
C LYS A 152 1.79 -25.96 6.97
N ILE A 153 1.89 -25.42 8.19
CA ILE A 153 1.08 -24.30 8.62
C ILE A 153 1.53 -23.06 7.84
N SER A 154 0.63 -22.55 7.00
CA SER A 154 0.92 -21.37 6.18
C SER A 154 1.01 -20.12 7.06
N ARG A 155 2.13 -19.41 6.93
CA ARG A 155 2.35 -18.09 7.54
C ARG A 155 2.10 -16.94 6.56
N SER A 156 1.40 -17.21 5.45
CA SER A 156 1.00 -16.15 4.54
C SER A 156 0.06 -15.17 5.24
N LEU A 157 0.12 -13.89 4.86
CA LEU A 157 -0.67 -12.82 5.46
C LEU A 157 -2.17 -13.13 5.53
N PHE A 158 -2.72 -13.77 4.48
CA PHE A 158 -4.13 -14.14 4.39
C PHE A 158 -4.36 -15.66 4.44
N SER A 159 -3.52 -16.39 5.18
CA SER A 159 -3.77 -17.80 5.48
C SER A 159 -4.91 -17.96 6.49
N GLU A 160 -5.51 -19.15 6.52
CA GLU A 160 -6.62 -19.47 7.43
C GLU A 160 -6.18 -19.43 8.91
N HIS A 161 -4.93 -19.81 9.20
CA HIS A 161 -4.36 -19.71 10.54
C HIS A 161 -4.15 -18.26 10.99
N PHE A 162 -3.63 -17.40 10.10
CA PHE A 162 -3.46 -15.97 10.38
C PHE A 162 -4.81 -15.26 10.50
N ASP A 163 -5.79 -15.61 9.67
CA ASP A 163 -7.16 -15.14 9.80
C ASP A 163 -7.70 -15.39 11.21
N HIS A 164 -7.70 -16.65 11.63
CA HIS A 164 -8.29 -17.05 12.92
C HIS A 164 -7.51 -16.53 14.14
N LEU A 165 -6.17 -16.55 14.12
CA LEU A 165 -5.35 -16.21 15.29
C LEU A 165 -4.97 -14.73 15.39
N ILE A 166 -4.89 -14.03 14.27
CA ILE A 166 -4.28 -12.70 14.20
C ILE A 166 -5.29 -11.66 13.73
N TRP A 167 -5.90 -11.86 12.57
CA TRP A 167 -6.73 -10.82 11.95
C TRP A 167 -8.09 -10.68 12.59
N ARG A 168 -8.83 -11.77 12.82
CA ARG A 168 -10.17 -11.66 13.43
C ARG A 168 -10.13 -11.02 14.81
N PRO A 169 -9.25 -11.45 15.75
CA PRO A 169 -9.17 -10.80 17.06
C PRO A 169 -8.80 -9.32 16.95
N ALA A 170 -7.84 -8.96 16.09
CA ALA A 170 -7.44 -7.57 15.91
C ALA A 170 -8.54 -6.70 15.27
N TYR A 171 -9.32 -7.26 14.33
CA TYR A 171 -10.44 -6.55 13.74
C TYR A 171 -11.58 -6.37 14.75
N SER A 172 -11.87 -7.39 15.57
CA SER A 172 -12.82 -7.25 16.69
C SER A 172 -12.39 -6.15 17.66
N GLU A 173 -11.12 -6.11 18.07
CA GLU A 173 -10.60 -5.06 18.96
C GLU A 173 -10.71 -3.66 18.31
N LEU A 174 -10.44 -3.55 17.00
CA LEU A 174 -10.65 -2.31 16.26
C LEU A 174 -12.12 -1.85 16.33
N LEU A 175 -13.08 -2.75 16.13
CA LEU A 175 -14.50 -2.42 16.20
C LEU A 175 -14.94 -2.01 17.62
N ASP A 176 -14.46 -2.73 18.64
CA ASP A 176 -14.69 -2.39 20.04
C ASP A 176 -14.14 -0.99 20.35
N GLN A 177 -12.96 -0.65 19.84
CA GLN A 177 -12.38 0.68 20.03
C GLN A 177 -13.19 1.79 19.34
N ILE A 178 -13.73 1.54 18.13
CA ILE A 178 -14.62 2.48 17.43
C ILE A 178 -15.87 2.74 18.27
N GLN A 179 -16.52 1.66 18.74
CA GLN A 179 -17.73 1.76 19.55
C GLN A 179 -17.48 2.48 20.88
N ASN A 180 -16.38 2.17 21.58
CA ASN A 180 -16.04 2.76 22.87
C ASN A 180 -15.64 4.24 22.76
N SER A 181 -15.04 4.63 21.64
CA SER A 181 -14.58 6.02 21.41
C SER A 181 -15.65 6.90 20.77
N GLY A 182 -16.79 6.33 20.35
CA GLY A 182 -17.86 7.06 19.64
C GLY A 182 -17.44 7.60 18.28
N ARG A 183 -16.57 6.87 17.56
CA ARG A 183 -16.02 7.28 16.26
C ARG A 183 -16.92 6.83 15.10
N ASP A 184 -18.16 7.33 15.10
CA ASP A 184 -19.20 6.96 14.12
C ASP A 184 -18.81 7.31 12.67
N GLU A 185 -17.82 8.18 12.47
CA GLU A 185 -17.27 8.53 11.15
C GLU A 185 -16.67 7.34 10.38
N PHE A 186 -16.43 6.20 11.03
CA PHE A 186 -15.86 4.97 10.46
C PHE A 186 -16.90 3.85 10.25
N GLU A 187 -18.17 4.20 9.99
CA GLU A 187 -19.26 3.24 9.72
C GLU A 187 -18.91 2.19 8.66
N GLU A 188 -18.08 2.54 7.67
CA GLU A 188 -17.66 1.58 6.63
C GLU A 188 -16.93 0.35 7.21
N LEU A 189 -16.22 0.51 8.33
CA LEU A 189 -15.52 -0.57 9.01
C LEU A 189 -16.50 -1.44 9.80
N ILE A 190 -17.48 -0.81 10.46
CA ILE A 190 -18.53 -1.49 11.25
C ILE A 190 -19.38 -2.40 10.36
N SER A 191 -19.53 -2.07 9.07
CA SER A 191 -20.29 -2.88 8.10
C SER A 191 -19.68 -4.26 7.77
N ILE A 192 -18.47 -4.55 8.23
CA ILE A 192 -17.74 -5.79 7.94
C ILE A 192 -17.72 -6.65 9.19
N GLU A 193 -18.31 -7.84 9.11
CA GLU A 193 -18.16 -8.83 10.19
C GLU A 193 -16.70 -9.30 10.31
N PRO A 194 -16.16 -9.52 11.53
CA PRO A 194 -14.78 -9.96 11.71
C PRO A 194 -14.40 -11.19 10.87
N GLU A 195 -15.28 -12.18 10.75
CA GLU A 195 -15.07 -13.39 9.95
C GLU A 195 -15.02 -13.13 8.45
N ALA A 196 -15.63 -12.04 7.99
CA ALA A 196 -15.64 -11.63 6.59
C ALA A 196 -14.42 -10.77 6.21
N PHE A 197 -13.68 -10.23 7.20
CA PHE A 197 -12.58 -9.31 6.98
C PHE A 197 -11.50 -9.89 6.07
N VAL A 198 -10.84 -11.00 6.45
CA VAL A 198 -9.77 -11.59 5.64
C VAL A 198 -10.28 -12.10 4.29
N PRO A 199 -11.40 -12.84 4.18
CA PRO A 199 -11.93 -13.24 2.88
C PRO A 199 -12.15 -12.06 1.92
N ARG A 200 -12.69 -10.95 2.43
CA ARG A 200 -12.92 -9.71 1.66
C ARG A 200 -11.60 -9.08 1.24
N MET A 201 -10.72 -8.80 2.19
CA MET A 201 -9.41 -8.19 1.93
C MET A 201 -8.57 -8.99 0.95
N ARG A 202 -8.53 -10.32 1.12
CA ARG A 202 -7.84 -11.25 0.22
C ARG A 202 -8.39 -11.18 -1.21
N GLY A 203 -9.71 -11.20 -1.37
CA GLY A 203 -10.36 -11.14 -2.67
C GLY A 203 -10.11 -9.81 -3.38
N GLU A 204 -10.27 -8.70 -2.65
CA GLU A 204 -10.13 -7.35 -3.21
C GLU A 204 -8.67 -7.02 -3.55
N LEU A 205 -7.71 -7.30 -2.66
CA LEU A 205 -6.29 -7.09 -2.93
C LEU A 205 -5.76 -8.06 -4.00
N GLY A 206 -6.26 -9.30 -4.06
CA GLY A 206 -5.93 -10.25 -5.13
C GLY A 206 -6.43 -9.80 -6.50
N ARG A 207 -7.64 -9.23 -6.57
CA ARG A 207 -8.17 -8.59 -7.79
C ARG A 207 -7.32 -7.38 -8.20
N LEU A 208 -6.99 -6.51 -7.26
CA LEU A 208 -6.14 -5.33 -7.51
C LEU A 208 -4.76 -5.73 -8.02
N TYR A 209 -4.12 -6.71 -7.38
CA TYR A 209 -2.86 -7.28 -7.87
C TYR A 209 -3.02 -7.77 -9.32
N SER A 210 -3.99 -8.62 -9.59
CA SER A 210 -4.17 -9.16 -10.95
C SER A 210 -4.46 -8.09 -12.00
N SER A 211 -5.26 -7.07 -11.64
CA SER A 211 -5.54 -5.92 -12.49
C SER A 211 -4.24 -5.16 -12.78
N LEU A 212 -3.62 -4.58 -11.75
CA LEU A 212 -2.46 -3.70 -11.87
C LEU A 212 -1.26 -4.35 -12.58
N SER A 213 -1.11 -5.69 -12.48
CA SER A 213 -0.07 -6.44 -13.20
C SER A 213 -0.10 -6.18 -14.71
N LYS A 214 -1.28 -6.04 -15.31
CA LYS A 214 -1.42 -5.79 -16.75
C LYS A 214 -0.80 -4.46 -17.15
N GLY A 215 -0.99 -3.43 -16.32
CA GLY A 215 -0.39 -2.11 -16.52
C GLY A 215 1.12 -2.10 -16.31
N VAL A 216 1.63 -2.88 -15.35
CA VAL A 216 3.07 -2.98 -15.07
C VAL A 216 3.82 -3.74 -16.18
N HIS A 217 3.26 -4.84 -16.66
CA HIS A 217 3.88 -5.65 -17.71
C HIS A 217 3.61 -5.13 -19.12
N TRP A 218 2.77 -4.10 -19.24
CA TRP A 218 2.31 -3.57 -20.51
C TRP A 218 1.67 -4.65 -21.39
N ASP A 219 0.87 -5.52 -20.77
CA ASP A 219 0.16 -6.62 -21.44
C ASP A 219 -1.11 -6.11 -22.18
N PHE A 220 -0.97 -4.99 -22.90
CA PHE A 220 -2.01 -4.39 -23.72
C PHE A 220 -1.68 -4.57 -25.20
N PHE A 221 -2.06 -5.71 -25.75
CA PHE A 221 -1.90 -5.98 -27.19
C PHE A 221 -2.95 -5.27 -28.06
N ASN A 222 -3.92 -4.58 -27.44
CA ASN A 222 -4.99 -3.85 -28.09
C ASN A 222 -5.28 -2.57 -27.30
N SER A 223 -5.31 -1.41 -27.95
CA SER A 223 -5.57 -0.13 -27.29
C SER A 223 -6.97 -0.02 -26.69
N ALA A 224 -7.92 -0.84 -27.13
CA ALA A 224 -9.27 -0.91 -26.56
C ALA A 224 -9.32 -1.53 -25.15
N ILE A 225 -8.25 -2.20 -24.71
CA ILE A 225 -8.15 -2.79 -23.36
C ILE A 225 -7.15 -2.04 -22.47
N GLU A 226 -6.54 -0.97 -22.98
CA GLU A 226 -5.75 -0.07 -22.17
C GLU A 226 -6.62 0.58 -21.10
N TYR A 227 -6.00 0.94 -19.98
CA TYR A 227 -6.75 1.63 -18.94
C TYR A 227 -7.20 3.01 -19.41
N ASP A 228 -8.49 3.27 -19.23
CA ASP A 228 -9.03 4.61 -19.21
C ASP A 228 -8.85 5.28 -17.83
N GLU A 229 -9.11 6.59 -17.79
CA GLU A 229 -9.03 7.39 -16.57
C GLU A 229 -9.86 6.79 -15.44
N SER A 230 -11.11 6.39 -15.74
CA SER A 230 -12.04 5.88 -14.74
C SER A 230 -11.55 4.60 -14.07
N SER A 231 -10.96 3.71 -14.86
CA SER A 231 -10.43 2.42 -14.40
C SER A 231 -9.19 2.61 -13.53
N ILE A 232 -8.28 3.52 -13.90
CA ILE A 232 -7.09 3.83 -13.11
C ILE A 232 -7.47 4.49 -11.79
N LYS A 233 -8.31 5.52 -11.82
CA LYS A 233 -8.73 6.24 -10.61
C LYS A 233 -9.48 5.32 -9.66
N ALA A 234 -10.37 4.46 -10.17
CA ALA A 234 -11.04 3.45 -9.35
C ALA A 234 -10.06 2.45 -8.72
N ASN A 235 -9.07 1.94 -9.48
CA ASN A 235 -8.06 1.03 -8.92
C ASN A 235 -7.18 1.70 -7.85
N LEU A 236 -6.82 2.98 -8.03
CA LEU A 236 -6.05 3.75 -7.04
C LEU A 236 -6.87 3.98 -5.77
N GLN A 237 -8.12 4.38 -5.90
CA GLN A 237 -9.02 4.60 -4.77
C GLN A 237 -9.26 3.31 -3.99
N ASP A 238 -9.58 2.21 -4.68
CA ASP A 238 -9.72 0.88 -4.08
C ASP A 238 -8.43 0.47 -3.36
N LEU A 239 -7.27 0.62 -4.00
CA LEU A 239 -6.00 0.27 -3.39
C LEU A 239 -5.75 1.03 -2.09
N PHE A 240 -5.82 2.37 -2.13
CA PHE A 240 -5.52 3.17 -0.95
C PHE A 240 -6.51 2.94 0.17
N SER A 241 -7.80 2.79 -0.15
CA SER A 241 -8.82 2.40 0.84
C SER A 241 -8.45 1.08 1.50
N ARG A 242 -8.21 0.01 0.71
CA ARG A 242 -7.95 -1.32 1.27
C ARG A 242 -6.65 -1.43 2.03
N VAL A 243 -5.56 -0.85 1.52
CA VAL A 243 -4.28 -0.85 2.23
C VAL A 243 -4.37 -0.03 3.53
N SER A 244 -5.11 1.08 3.54
CA SER A 244 -5.29 1.89 4.75
C SER A 244 -6.08 1.14 5.82
N ILE A 245 -7.15 0.43 5.44
CA ILE A 245 -7.91 -0.41 6.38
C ILE A 245 -7.00 -1.51 6.94
N LEU A 246 -6.26 -2.21 6.09
CA LEU A 246 -5.35 -3.28 6.52
C LEU A 246 -4.24 -2.74 7.45
N GLY A 247 -3.69 -1.55 7.13
CA GLY A 247 -2.72 -0.85 7.95
C GLY A 247 -3.29 -0.46 9.32
N LEU A 248 -4.48 0.15 9.35
CA LEU A 248 -5.19 0.50 10.58
C LEU A 248 -5.40 -0.74 11.47
N THR A 249 -6.01 -1.80 10.92
CA THR A 249 -6.28 -3.04 11.66
C THR A 249 -5.00 -3.66 12.21
N SER A 250 -3.88 -3.56 11.49
CA SER A 250 -2.62 -4.17 11.94
C SER A 250 -2.05 -3.59 13.24
N HIS A 251 -2.46 -2.38 13.65
CA HIS A 251 -2.04 -1.78 14.94
C HIS A 251 -2.76 -2.39 16.14
N PHE A 252 -3.86 -3.08 15.92
CA PHE A 252 -4.63 -3.79 16.95
C PHE A 252 -4.13 -5.23 17.14
N ILE A 253 -3.07 -5.64 16.44
CA ILE A 253 -2.40 -6.92 16.64
C ILE A 253 -1.34 -6.75 17.74
N PRO A 254 -1.48 -7.41 18.91
CA PRO A 254 -0.59 -7.17 20.06
C PRO A 254 0.89 -7.51 19.81
N THR A 255 1.14 -8.46 18.91
CA THR A 255 2.50 -8.92 18.57
C THR A 255 3.10 -8.21 17.36
N ALA A 256 2.34 -7.33 16.70
CA ALA A 256 2.86 -6.59 15.56
C ALA A 256 3.95 -5.61 16.03
N TYR A 257 5.10 -5.70 15.38
CA TYR A 257 6.22 -4.83 15.69
C TYR A 257 5.90 -3.38 15.30
N SER A 258 6.37 -2.43 16.11
CA SER A 258 6.28 -0.98 15.85
C SER A 258 4.85 -0.42 15.73
N SER A 259 3.84 -1.05 16.35
CA SER A 259 2.45 -0.57 16.32
C SER A 259 2.28 0.83 16.93
N LEU A 260 1.37 1.59 16.34
CA LEU A 260 0.92 2.88 16.85
C LEU A 260 -0.06 2.68 18.01
N MET A 261 -0.24 3.73 18.81
CA MET A 261 -1.39 3.80 19.71
C MET A 261 -2.69 3.91 18.89
N PRO A 262 -3.83 3.40 19.38
CA PRO A 262 -5.09 3.40 18.63
C PRO A 262 -5.49 4.78 18.10
N ASP A 263 -5.44 5.83 18.93
CA ASP A 263 -5.82 7.19 18.50
C ASP A 263 -4.92 7.73 17.38
N ASP A 264 -3.59 7.57 17.51
CA ASP A 264 -2.63 7.93 16.46
C ASP A 264 -2.94 7.17 15.14
N ALA A 265 -3.28 5.88 15.24
CA ALA A 265 -3.61 5.07 14.07
C ALA A 265 -4.90 5.55 13.38
N PHE A 266 -5.93 5.91 14.15
CA PHE A 266 -7.17 6.49 13.61
C PHE A 266 -6.93 7.86 12.96
N ASP A 267 -6.16 8.73 13.59
CA ASP A 267 -5.88 10.07 13.07
C ASP A 267 -5.14 9.99 11.73
N ILE A 268 -4.14 9.11 11.63
CA ILE A 268 -3.40 8.87 10.38
C ILE A 268 -4.30 8.20 9.33
N TYR A 269 -5.16 7.25 9.72
CA TYR A 269 -6.14 6.66 8.81
C TYR A 269 -7.11 7.71 8.25
N ALA A 270 -7.63 8.60 9.10
CA ALA A 270 -8.52 9.68 8.71
C ALA A 270 -7.82 10.67 7.75
N GLN A 271 -6.55 10.99 8.02
CA GLN A 271 -5.74 11.80 7.11
C GLN A 271 -5.54 11.13 5.76
N MET A 272 -5.24 9.83 5.72
CA MET A 272 -5.12 9.11 4.46
C MET A 272 -6.45 9.02 3.71
N ARG A 273 -7.57 8.83 4.42
CA ARG A 273 -8.92 8.80 3.83
C ARG A 273 -9.28 10.14 3.17
N SER A 274 -8.91 11.27 3.76
CA SER A 274 -9.17 12.59 3.18
C SER A 274 -8.34 12.86 1.91
N HIS A 275 -7.17 12.23 1.76
CA HIS A 275 -6.39 12.31 0.53
C HIS A 275 -6.98 11.49 -0.64
N VAL A 276 -7.89 10.55 -0.35
CA VAL A 276 -8.42 9.57 -1.32
C VAL A 276 -9.90 9.82 -1.66
N SER A 277 -10.56 10.67 -0.88
CA SER A 277 -11.96 11.08 -1.07
C SER A 277 -12.06 12.24 -2.05
#